data_AF-A0A3R6WRJ3-F1
#
_entry.id   AF-A0A3R6WRJ3-F1
#
_cell.length_a   1.000
_cell.length_b   1.000
_cell.length_c   1.000
_cell.angle_alpha   90.00
_cell.angle_beta   90.00
_cell.angle_gamma   90.00
#
_symmetry.space_group_name_H-M   'P 1'
#
loop_
_entity.id
_entity.type
_entity.pdbx_description
1 polymer ?
#
loop_
_entity_poly.entity_id
_entity_poly.type
_entity_poly.pdbx_seq_one_letter_code
_entity_poly.pdbx_strand_id
1 'polypeptide(L)'
;TRREVLGLDTEKTKPKELSLDIAPVDGEDTPIDATADSESSTEKSRQEILQGAIPKIVFRNAIQAIPQNAAFRLAFIAICNLFPATYGHPVAKFILDSTLADFPNDATVWSSFCQQAMHESDSADVDSRRKVALESPWFGAEMAKTIETLGPLSPKLYAVYIDYTLRVTGLEAAVAVAAKATAAFPTFGTLWQLRAQLVLRLASVQQVQVPTPASKRAKKQPTSSSSSVYKTALAVVEQGLRVATVDTDGLWQRHVQLLLSQGGTSSLGRQKKAFHRALKAATPWTAAWSTLRMQFLQWTLRTQGVEAARTLYKSFLNGQMLPQADTLALLRWCVLVEAAQEVTPAANAAVKGLMEKVVDLFGQTDEDVWVEYVQFYRERGLHKEANDVHWRATRVFPSSTALATLQELN
;
A
#
# COMPACT_ATOMS: atom_id res chain seq x y z
N THR A 1 -42.85 -8.57 -2.53
CA THR A 1 -42.54 -8.64 -3.99
C THR A 1 -41.78 -7.39 -4.41
N ARG A 2 -41.18 -7.34 -5.62
CA ARG A 2 -40.35 -6.21 -6.14
C ARG A 2 -41.01 -4.81 -6.08
N ARG A 3 -42.30 -4.73 -5.71
CA ARG A 3 -43.11 -3.51 -5.59
C ARG A 3 -43.13 -2.88 -4.18
N GLU A 4 -42.98 -3.65 -3.10
CA GLU A 4 -42.91 -3.08 -1.72
C GLU A 4 -41.57 -2.42 -1.42
N VAL A 5 -40.47 -2.96 -1.96
CA VAL A 5 -39.11 -2.43 -1.76
C VAL A 5 -38.90 -1.08 -2.48
N LEU A 6 -39.76 -0.75 -3.45
CA LEU A 6 -39.71 0.48 -4.23
C LEU A 6 -40.63 1.59 -3.68
N GLY A 7 -41.34 1.36 -2.57
CA GLY A 7 -42.16 2.41 -1.93
C GLY A 7 -43.25 3.01 -2.82
N LEU A 8 -43.79 2.25 -3.77
CA LEU A 8 -44.75 2.74 -4.77
C LEU A 8 -46.21 2.83 -4.27
N ASP A 9 -46.51 2.37 -3.05
CA ASP A 9 -47.89 2.37 -2.51
C ASP A 9 -48.13 3.44 -1.43
N THR A 10 -47.21 4.37 -1.19
CA THR A 10 -47.50 5.55 -0.37
C THR A 10 -47.89 6.73 -1.25
N GLU A 11 -49.19 7.01 -1.31
CA GLU A 11 -49.73 8.26 -1.84
C GLU A 11 -49.00 9.47 -1.24
N LYS A 12 -48.43 10.32 -2.10
CA LYS A 12 -48.36 11.77 -1.84
C LYS A 12 -47.97 12.57 -3.09
N THR A 13 -48.92 13.41 -3.48
CA THR A 13 -48.79 14.72 -4.15
C THR A 13 -48.00 14.76 -5.46
N LYS A 14 -48.77 14.83 -6.57
CA LYS A 14 -48.29 15.14 -7.92
C LYS A 14 -47.38 16.39 -7.92
N PRO A 15 -46.16 16.32 -8.50
CA PRO A 15 -45.45 17.51 -8.96
C PRO A 15 -46.23 18.13 -10.12
N LYS A 16 -46.23 19.47 -10.22
CA LYS A 16 -46.75 20.17 -11.40
C LYS A 16 -46.03 19.65 -12.64
N GLU A 17 -46.76 18.96 -13.51
CA GLU A 17 -46.32 18.70 -14.88
C GLU A 17 -46.07 20.05 -15.55
N LEU A 18 -44.84 20.25 -16.06
CA LEU A 18 -44.65 21.19 -17.16
C LEU A 18 -45.34 20.56 -18.37
N SER A 19 -46.52 21.06 -18.72
CA SER A 19 -47.17 20.64 -19.96
C SER A 19 -46.37 21.20 -21.13
N LEU A 20 -45.96 20.30 -22.02
CA LEU A 20 -45.54 20.61 -23.37
C LEU A 20 -46.69 20.19 -24.28
N ASP A 21 -47.80 20.94 -24.21
CA ASP A 21 -48.90 20.81 -25.15
C ASP A 21 -48.51 21.54 -26.44
N ILE A 22 -48.02 20.78 -27.41
CA ILE A 22 -47.95 21.25 -28.80
C ILE A 22 -49.30 20.91 -29.42
N ALA A 23 -50.17 21.92 -29.54
CA ALA A 23 -51.40 21.80 -30.31
C ALA A 23 -51.07 21.63 -31.81
N PRO A 24 -51.81 20.79 -32.55
CA PRO A 24 -51.67 20.73 -34.00
C PRO A 24 -52.25 22.02 -34.59
N VAL A 25 -51.43 22.74 -35.35
CA VAL A 25 -51.85 23.92 -36.11
C VAL A 25 -52.58 23.43 -37.36
N ASP A 26 -53.90 23.55 -37.35
CA ASP A 26 -54.71 23.52 -38.57
C ASP A 26 -54.38 24.77 -39.41
N GLY A 27 -54.16 24.56 -40.70
CA GLY A 27 -53.67 25.57 -41.62
C GLY A 27 -54.65 26.71 -41.86
N GLU A 28 -54.12 27.92 -41.87
CA GLU A 28 -54.57 29.01 -42.74
C GLU A 28 -53.39 29.96 -43.01
N ASP A 29 -53.22 30.28 -44.29
CA ASP A 29 -52.10 31.01 -44.87
C ASP A 29 -51.93 32.42 -44.28
N THR A 30 -50.83 32.68 -43.57
CA THR A 30 -50.19 34.01 -43.51
C THR A 30 -48.67 33.85 -43.36
N PRO A 31 -47.84 34.44 -44.26
CA PRO A 31 -46.39 34.38 -44.12
C PRO A 31 -45.92 35.44 -43.12
N ILE A 32 -45.54 35.02 -41.92
CA ILE A 32 -44.79 35.86 -40.97
C ILE A 32 -43.47 35.16 -40.64
N ASP A 33 -42.42 35.84 -41.09
CA ASP A 33 -40.99 35.63 -40.91
C ASP A 33 -40.61 35.42 -39.43
N ALA A 34 -40.20 34.19 -39.05
CA ALA A 34 -39.80 33.87 -37.66
C ALA A 34 -38.84 32.67 -37.55
N THR A 35 -37.97 32.43 -38.52
CA THR A 35 -37.10 31.23 -38.52
C THR A 35 -35.72 31.40 -37.88
N ALA A 36 -35.35 32.58 -37.37
CA ALA A 36 -33.98 32.81 -36.85
C ALA A 36 -33.79 32.55 -35.33
N ASP A 37 -34.79 32.76 -34.48
CA ASP A 37 -34.59 32.73 -33.01
C ASP A 37 -34.82 31.35 -32.35
N SER A 38 -35.65 30.50 -32.96
CA SER A 38 -36.02 29.17 -32.41
C SER A 38 -34.90 28.13 -32.58
N GLU A 39 -34.12 28.21 -33.66
CA GLU A 39 -32.96 27.33 -33.86
C GLU A 39 -31.86 27.61 -32.83
N SER A 40 -31.69 28.87 -32.39
CA SER A 40 -30.64 29.23 -31.43
C SER A 40 -30.90 28.73 -30.00
N SER A 41 -32.16 28.65 -29.56
CA SER A 41 -32.51 28.16 -28.22
C SER A 41 -32.40 26.64 -28.13
N THR A 42 -32.85 25.95 -29.18
CA THR A 42 -32.78 24.48 -29.29
C THR A 42 -31.34 23.98 -29.35
N GLU A 43 -30.48 24.69 -30.08
CA GLU A 43 -29.06 24.34 -30.18
C GLU A 43 -28.29 24.61 -28.86
N LYS A 44 -28.64 25.68 -28.13
CA LYS A 44 -28.11 25.93 -26.77
C LYS A 44 -28.49 24.81 -25.79
N SER A 45 -29.76 24.39 -25.78
CA SER A 45 -30.20 23.29 -24.91
C SER A 45 -29.50 21.97 -25.25
N ARG A 46 -29.28 21.68 -26.54
CA ARG A 46 -28.47 20.51 -26.96
C ARG A 46 -27.04 20.62 -26.47
N GLN A 47 -26.41 21.79 -26.58
CA GLN A 47 -25.05 22.02 -26.13
C GLN A 47 -24.90 21.88 -24.61
N GLU A 48 -25.88 22.34 -23.82
CA GLU A 48 -25.90 22.15 -22.36
C GLU A 48 -26.02 20.68 -21.95
N ILE A 49 -26.84 19.90 -22.66
CA ILE A 49 -26.95 18.45 -22.45
C ILE A 49 -25.62 17.77 -22.79
N LEU A 50 -24.98 18.15 -23.89
CA LEU A 50 -23.66 17.63 -24.30
C LEU A 50 -22.52 18.03 -23.33
N GLN A 51 -22.68 19.11 -22.55
CA GLN A 51 -21.78 19.48 -21.46
C GLN A 51 -22.11 18.80 -20.12
N GLY A 52 -23.00 17.81 -20.15
CA GLY A 52 -23.35 16.97 -19.02
C GLY A 52 -24.22 17.65 -17.96
N ALA A 53 -25.15 18.51 -18.37
CA ALA A 53 -26.11 19.15 -17.47
C ALA A 53 -26.90 18.13 -16.62
N ILE A 54 -27.31 17.00 -17.22
CA ILE A 54 -28.09 15.95 -16.52
C ILE A 54 -27.28 15.32 -15.38
N PRO A 55 -26.07 14.76 -15.60
CA PRO A 55 -25.22 14.29 -14.51
C PRO A 55 -24.94 15.32 -13.42
N LYS A 56 -24.74 16.60 -13.78
CA LYS A 56 -24.50 17.69 -12.82
C LYS A 56 -25.71 17.92 -11.91
N ILE A 57 -26.94 17.84 -12.44
CA ILE A 57 -28.17 17.94 -11.66
C ILE A 57 -28.32 16.72 -10.73
N VAL A 58 -28.11 15.51 -11.26
CA VAL A 58 -28.16 14.28 -10.45
C VAL A 58 -27.17 14.34 -9.30
N PHE A 59 -25.94 14.78 -9.57
CA PHE A 59 -24.92 14.98 -8.54
C PHE A 59 -25.34 16.01 -7.48
N ARG A 60 -25.88 17.18 -7.89
CA ARG A 60 -26.37 18.20 -6.94
C ARG A 60 -27.44 17.64 -6.00
N ASN A 61 -28.41 16.91 -6.54
CA ASN A 61 -29.46 16.29 -5.72
C ASN A 61 -28.89 15.21 -4.80
N ALA A 62 -27.93 14.43 -5.29
CA ALA A 62 -27.28 13.37 -4.53
C ALA A 62 -26.47 13.94 -3.33
N ILE A 63 -25.74 15.04 -3.50
CA ILE A 63 -25.00 15.67 -2.40
C ILE A 63 -25.89 16.42 -1.42
N GLN A 64 -27.08 16.87 -1.83
CA GLN A 64 -28.06 17.38 -0.88
C GLN A 64 -28.58 16.27 0.05
N ALA A 65 -28.78 15.06 -0.48
CA ALA A 65 -29.19 13.91 0.31
C ALA A 65 -28.05 13.34 1.17
N ILE A 66 -26.81 13.34 0.65
CA ILE A 66 -25.63 12.78 1.31
C ILE A 66 -24.46 13.80 1.28
N PRO A 67 -24.52 14.88 2.08
CA PRO A 67 -23.57 15.99 1.98
C PRO A 67 -22.16 15.65 2.49
N GLN A 68 -22.05 14.90 3.59
CA GLN A 68 -20.78 14.70 4.32
C GLN A 68 -20.07 13.39 3.96
N ASN A 69 -20.03 13.03 2.68
CA ASN A 69 -19.38 11.80 2.22
C ASN A 69 -18.53 12.02 0.97
N ALA A 70 -17.23 12.22 1.16
CA ALA A 70 -16.27 12.40 0.09
C ALA A 70 -16.18 11.15 -0.81
N ALA A 71 -16.14 9.94 -0.24
CA ALA A 71 -16.05 8.70 -0.99
C ALA A 71 -17.25 8.50 -1.94
N PHE A 72 -18.46 8.85 -1.48
CA PHE A 72 -19.66 8.86 -2.31
C PHE A 72 -19.55 9.81 -3.49
N ARG A 73 -19.07 11.04 -3.27
CA ARG A 73 -18.88 12.03 -4.34
C ARG A 73 -17.83 11.57 -5.36
N LEU A 74 -16.73 10.97 -4.87
CA LEU A 74 -15.67 10.43 -5.73
C LEU A 74 -16.13 9.23 -6.58
N ALA A 75 -17.15 8.48 -6.16
CA ALA A 75 -17.74 7.42 -6.98
C ALA A 75 -18.33 7.96 -8.30
N PHE A 76 -18.86 9.19 -8.30
CA PHE A 76 -19.32 9.84 -9.54
C PHE A 76 -18.17 10.13 -10.51
N ILE A 77 -16.97 10.45 -10.00
CA ILE A 77 -15.78 10.64 -10.84
C ILE A 77 -15.39 9.34 -11.54
N ALA A 78 -15.41 8.23 -10.81
CA ALA A 78 -15.15 6.92 -11.39
C ALA A 78 -16.12 6.60 -12.54
N ILE A 79 -17.40 6.98 -12.41
CA ILE A 79 -18.39 6.84 -13.47
C ILE A 79 -18.09 7.80 -14.64
N CYS A 80 -17.74 9.07 -14.37
CA CYS A 80 -17.41 10.04 -15.42
C CYS A 80 -16.25 9.56 -16.29
N ASN A 81 -15.28 8.86 -15.72
CA ASN A 81 -14.12 8.31 -16.42
C ASN A 81 -14.45 7.12 -17.34
N LEU A 82 -15.69 6.62 -17.32
CA LEU A 82 -16.18 5.63 -18.28
C LEU A 82 -16.71 6.25 -19.58
N PHE A 83 -16.89 7.58 -19.60
CA PHE A 83 -17.38 8.32 -20.77
C PHE A 83 -16.21 9.01 -21.50
N PRO A 84 -16.37 9.30 -22.80
CA PRO A 84 -15.37 10.07 -23.56
C PRO A 84 -15.04 11.40 -22.87
N ALA A 85 -13.78 11.83 -22.95
CA ALA A 85 -13.27 13.01 -22.26
C ALA A 85 -14.08 14.28 -22.59
N THR A 86 -14.57 14.40 -23.83
CA THR A 86 -15.44 15.50 -24.27
C THR A 86 -16.70 15.68 -23.42
N TYR A 87 -17.28 14.59 -22.93
CA TYR A 87 -18.47 14.59 -22.07
C TYR A 87 -18.13 14.43 -20.59
N GLY A 88 -17.20 13.53 -20.26
CA GLY A 88 -16.82 13.18 -18.90
C GLY A 88 -16.04 14.29 -18.19
N HIS A 89 -15.15 15.00 -18.88
CA HIS A 89 -14.28 16.00 -18.26
C HIS A 89 -15.03 17.21 -17.67
N PRO A 90 -15.98 17.86 -18.40
CA PRO A 90 -16.72 18.99 -17.84
C PRO A 90 -17.56 18.61 -16.61
N VAL A 91 -18.02 17.36 -16.53
CA VAL A 91 -18.79 16.83 -15.39
C VAL A 91 -17.86 16.50 -14.23
N ALA A 92 -16.76 15.79 -14.50
CA ALA A 92 -15.77 15.43 -13.49
C ALA A 92 -15.14 16.67 -12.84
N LYS A 93 -14.81 17.70 -13.64
CA LYS A 93 -14.31 18.98 -13.13
C LYS A 93 -15.30 19.63 -12.18
N PHE A 94 -16.58 19.73 -12.57
CA PHE A 94 -17.62 20.31 -11.73
C PHE A 94 -17.78 19.57 -10.39
N ILE A 95 -17.75 18.23 -10.43
CA ILE A 95 -17.85 17.40 -9.22
C ILE A 95 -16.64 17.60 -8.32
N LEU A 96 -15.43 17.61 -8.90
CA LEU A 96 -14.20 17.80 -8.14
C LEU A 96 -14.12 19.19 -7.52
N ASP A 97 -14.45 20.25 -8.24
CA ASP A 97 -14.47 21.63 -7.71
C ASP A 97 -15.44 21.73 -6.51
N SER A 98 -16.63 21.14 -6.63
CA SER A 98 -17.61 21.06 -5.54
C SER A 98 -17.11 20.21 -4.36
N THR A 99 -16.42 19.10 -4.64
CA THR A 99 -15.91 18.21 -3.58
C THR A 99 -14.72 18.83 -2.86
N LEU A 100 -13.84 19.54 -3.56
CA LEU A 100 -12.71 20.26 -2.97
C LEU A 100 -13.16 21.42 -2.08
N ALA A 101 -14.24 22.13 -2.47
CA ALA A 101 -14.82 23.18 -1.66
C ALA A 101 -15.31 22.65 -0.30
N ASP A 102 -15.95 21.49 -0.29
CA ASP A 102 -16.52 20.90 0.93
C ASP A 102 -15.50 20.08 1.74
N PHE A 103 -14.49 19.50 1.09
CA PHE A 103 -13.47 18.64 1.70
C PHE A 103 -12.03 19.09 1.39
N PRO A 104 -11.64 20.33 1.74
CA PRO A 104 -10.33 20.89 1.37
C PRO A 104 -9.14 20.16 2.01
N ASN A 105 -9.37 19.40 3.09
CA ASN A 105 -8.32 18.70 3.83
C ASN A 105 -8.26 17.20 3.55
N ASP A 106 -9.14 16.67 2.72
CA ASP A 106 -9.23 15.23 2.46
C ASP A 106 -8.23 14.79 1.39
N ALA A 107 -7.22 14.02 1.80
CA ALA A 107 -6.19 13.53 0.90
C ALA A 107 -6.72 12.61 -0.23
N THR A 108 -7.84 11.93 -0.04
CA THR A 108 -8.44 11.07 -1.08
C THR A 108 -9.07 11.90 -2.19
N VAL A 109 -9.69 13.03 -1.84
CA VAL A 109 -10.24 13.99 -2.80
C VAL A 109 -9.10 14.62 -3.60
N TRP A 110 -8.04 15.04 -2.92
CA TRP A 110 -6.84 15.56 -3.57
C TRP A 110 -6.15 14.56 -4.47
N SER A 111 -6.04 13.30 -4.06
CA SER A 111 -5.49 12.23 -4.91
C SER A 111 -6.34 12.04 -6.17
N SER A 112 -7.66 12.06 -6.04
CA SER A 112 -8.58 11.91 -7.17
C SER A 112 -8.51 13.13 -8.11
N PHE A 113 -8.39 14.33 -7.56
CA PHE A 113 -8.16 15.55 -8.33
C PHE A 113 -6.87 15.47 -9.17
N CYS A 114 -5.76 15.03 -8.56
CA CYS A 114 -4.50 14.81 -9.28
C CYS A 114 -4.64 13.79 -10.40
N GLN A 115 -5.36 12.69 -10.14
CA GLN A 115 -5.54 11.62 -11.11
C GLN A 115 -6.45 12.05 -12.27
N GLN A 116 -7.43 12.91 -12.02
CA GLN A 116 -8.40 13.30 -13.04
C GLN A 116 -7.77 14.02 -14.23
N ALA A 117 -6.71 14.79 -14.03
CA ALA A 117 -6.00 15.41 -15.15
C ALA A 117 -5.38 14.36 -16.09
N MET A 118 -5.04 13.16 -15.59
CA MET A 118 -4.58 12.05 -16.41
C MET A 118 -5.69 11.44 -17.27
N HIS A 119 -6.96 11.79 -17.02
CA HIS A 119 -8.13 11.34 -17.79
C HIS A 119 -8.61 12.39 -18.80
N GLU A 120 -7.85 13.48 -19.02
CA GLU A 120 -8.18 14.53 -20.00
C GLU A 120 -7.96 14.11 -21.46
N SER A 121 -7.28 12.99 -21.69
CA SER A 121 -7.03 12.45 -23.02
C SER A 121 -7.71 11.09 -23.20
N ASP A 122 -8.40 10.93 -24.33
CA ASP A 122 -9.04 9.67 -24.76
C ASP A 122 -8.02 8.61 -25.22
N SER A 123 -6.72 8.92 -25.18
CA SER A 123 -5.68 7.96 -25.50
C SER A 123 -5.72 6.77 -24.54
N ALA A 124 -5.80 5.56 -25.10
CA ALA A 124 -5.65 4.33 -24.31
C ALA A 124 -4.26 4.24 -23.65
N ASP A 125 -3.23 4.80 -24.29
CA ASP A 125 -1.86 4.81 -23.77
C ASP A 125 -1.72 5.76 -22.57
N VAL A 126 -1.19 5.21 -21.47
CA VAL A 126 -1.04 5.89 -20.17
C VAL A 126 0.05 6.97 -20.24
N ASP A 127 1.11 6.75 -21.01
CA ASP A 127 2.20 7.70 -21.13
C ASP A 127 1.82 8.92 -21.98
N SER A 128 1.00 8.70 -23.02
CA SER A 128 0.39 9.76 -23.82
C SER A 128 -0.60 10.59 -23.00
N ARG A 129 -1.46 9.95 -22.19
CA ARG A 129 -2.34 10.64 -21.23
C ARG A 129 -1.55 11.47 -20.22
N ARG A 130 -0.47 10.90 -19.69
CA ARG A 130 0.45 11.61 -18.80
C ARG A 130 1.02 12.83 -19.49
N LYS A 131 1.58 12.69 -20.69
CA LYS A 131 2.19 13.80 -21.43
C LYS A 131 1.22 14.97 -21.62
N VAL A 132 -0.01 14.69 -22.05
CA VAL A 132 -1.06 15.72 -22.22
C VAL A 132 -1.38 16.43 -20.90
N ALA A 133 -1.55 15.68 -19.81
CA ALA A 133 -1.79 16.26 -18.48
C ALA A 133 -0.63 17.13 -17.99
N LEU A 134 0.62 16.73 -18.28
CA LEU A 134 1.83 17.46 -17.91
C LEU A 134 2.03 18.74 -18.73
N GLU A 135 1.56 18.76 -19.97
CA GLU A 135 1.63 19.93 -20.85
C GLU A 135 0.51 20.95 -20.57
N SER A 136 -0.52 20.57 -19.79
CA SER A 136 -1.63 21.45 -19.40
C SER A 136 -1.17 22.56 -18.43
N PRO A 137 -1.13 23.84 -18.86
CA PRO A 137 -0.67 24.95 -18.02
C PRO A 137 -1.58 25.20 -16.81
N TRP A 138 -2.88 24.93 -16.97
CA TRP A 138 -3.86 25.04 -15.90
C TRP A 138 -3.59 24.04 -14.78
N PHE A 139 -3.29 22.79 -15.14
CA PHE A 139 -3.06 21.73 -14.16
C PHE A 139 -1.76 21.92 -13.37
N GLY A 140 -0.70 22.46 -13.98
CA GLY A 140 0.55 22.77 -13.29
C GLY A 140 0.40 23.92 -12.28
N ALA A 141 -0.12 25.06 -12.73
CA ALA A 141 -0.13 26.30 -11.95
C ALA A 141 -1.20 26.31 -10.85
N GLU A 142 -2.43 25.88 -11.16
CA GLU A 142 -3.53 25.88 -10.19
C GLU A 142 -3.26 24.84 -9.09
N MET A 143 -2.69 23.68 -9.45
CA MET A 143 -2.33 22.66 -8.48
C MET A 143 -1.18 23.11 -7.57
N ALA A 144 -0.11 23.68 -8.13
CA ALA A 144 1.01 24.20 -7.33
C ALA A 144 0.53 25.26 -6.34
N LYS A 145 -0.29 26.21 -6.80
CA LYS A 145 -0.89 27.25 -5.95
C LYS A 145 -1.78 26.66 -4.87
N THR A 146 -2.65 25.72 -5.22
CA THR A 146 -3.62 25.16 -4.27
C THR A 146 -2.97 24.22 -3.26
N ILE A 147 -1.89 23.53 -3.64
CA ILE A 147 -1.08 22.78 -2.68
C ILE A 147 -0.18 23.70 -1.85
N GLU A 148 0.30 24.83 -2.37
CA GLU A 148 1.01 25.80 -1.53
C GLU A 148 0.08 26.39 -0.45
N THR A 149 -1.20 26.59 -0.78
CA THR A 149 -2.20 27.07 0.19
C THR A 149 -2.71 25.98 1.14
N LEU A 150 -2.90 24.73 0.66
CA LEU A 150 -3.54 23.64 1.43
C LEU A 150 -2.61 22.49 1.84
N GLY A 151 -1.50 22.30 1.13
CA GLY A 151 -0.48 21.28 1.40
C GLY A 151 0.11 21.27 2.82
N PRO A 152 0.24 22.39 3.56
CA PRO A 152 0.69 22.34 4.95
C PRO A 152 -0.35 21.79 5.95
N LEU A 153 -1.56 21.41 5.51
CA LEU A 153 -2.63 21.06 6.44
C LEU A 153 -2.59 19.62 6.94
N SER A 154 -1.97 18.68 6.22
CA SER A 154 -1.75 17.31 6.75
C SER A 154 -0.59 16.53 6.11
N PRO A 155 -0.02 15.53 6.82
CA PRO A 155 0.99 14.63 6.27
C PRO A 155 0.53 13.87 5.02
N LYS A 156 -0.76 13.50 4.96
CA LYS A 156 -1.34 12.77 3.82
C LYS A 156 -1.37 13.63 2.55
N LEU A 157 -1.67 14.92 2.69
CA LEU A 157 -1.63 15.86 1.56
C LEU A 157 -0.22 16.05 1.03
N TYR A 158 0.79 16.10 1.91
CA TYR A 158 2.18 16.10 1.47
C TYR A 158 2.56 14.85 0.68
N ALA A 159 2.06 13.66 1.06
CA ALA A 159 2.33 12.44 0.29
C ALA A 159 1.75 12.53 -1.14
N VAL A 160 0.53 13.05 -1.29
CA VAL A 160 -0.10 13.31 -2.60
C VAL A 160 0.72 14.34 -3.39
N TYR A 161 1.15 15.43 -2.74
CA TYR A 161 1.96 16.46 -3.40
C TYR A 161 3.30 15.91 -3.89
N ILE A 162 3.96 15.08 -3.09
CA ILE A 162 5.23 14.46 -3.47
C ILE A 162 5.05 13.53 -4.67
N ASP A 163 4.00 12.70 -4.68
CA ASP A 163 3.67 11.82 -5.82
C ASP A 163 3.37 12.62 -7.09
N TYR A 164 2.57 13.68 -6.98
CA TYR A 164 2.31 14.62 -8.07
C TYR A 164 3.62 15.23 -8.60
N THR A 165 4.41 15.83 -7.71
CA THR A 165 5.66 16.51 -8.07
C THR A 165 6.63 15.55 -8.77
N LEU A 166 6.70 14.30 -8.30
CA LEU A 166 7.51 13.25 -8.90
C LEU A 166 7.09 12.92 -10.33
N ARG A 167 5.78 12.91 -10.61
CA ARG A 167 5.23 12.62 -11.94
C ARG A 167 5.37 13.80 -12.90
N VAL A 168 5.22 15.03 -12.40
CA VAL A 168 5.18 16.25 -13.22
C VAL A 168 6.55 16.86 -13.44
N THR A 169 7.21 17.20 -12.35
CA THR A 169 8.47 17.98 -12.37
C THR A 169 9.70 17.09 -12.27
N GLY A 170 9.51 15.83 -11.85
CA GLY A 170 10.58 14.84 -11.74
C GLY A 170 11.14 14.69 -10.33
N LEU A 171 12.20 13.91 -10.25
CA LEU A 171 12.71 13.36 -8.98
C LEU A 171 13.33 14.41 -8.06
N GLU A 172 14.07 15.38 -8.59
CA GLU A 172 14.77 16.40 -7.78
C GLU A 172 13.79 17.32 -7.05
N ALA A 173 12.77 17.80 -7.77
CA ALA A 173 11.70 18.61 -7.20
C ALA A 173 10.90 17.82 -6.16
N ALA A 174 10.61 16.53 -6.40
CA ALA A 174 9.93 15.67 -5.43
C ALA A 174 10.74 15.49 -4.14
N VAL A 175 12.07 15.37 -4.24
CA VAL A 175 12.96 15.33 -3.06
C VAL A 175 12.91 16.66 -2.30
N ALA A 176 12.86 17.81 -2.99
CA ALA A 176 12.74 19.11 -2.36
C ALA A 176 11.40 19.28 -1.62
N VAL A 177 10.29 18.85 -2.23
CA VAL A 177 8.97 18.83 -1.57
C VAL A 177 8.97 17.89 -0.36
N ALA A 178 9.55 16.70 -0.48
CA ALA A 178 9.67 15.78 0.64
C ALA A 178 10.51 16.35 1.79
N ALA A 179 11.54 17.15 1.49
CA ALA A 179 12.30 17.87 2.52
C ALA A 179 11.43 18.89 3.25
N LYS A 180 10.64 19.71 2.53
CA LYS A 180 9.66 20.63 3.12
C LYS A 180 8.64 19.90 3.99
N ALA A 181 8.12 18.76 3.51
CA ALA A 181 7.18 17.92 4.25
C ALA A 181 7.75 17.46 5.60
N THR A 182 8.99 16.93 5.60
CA THR A 182 9.64 16.48 6.84
C THR A 182 10.01 17.62 7.79
N ALA A 183 10.15 18.85 7.29
CA ALA A 183 10.36 20.03 8.13
C ALA A 183 9.05 20.53 8.76
N ALA A 184 7.95 20.49 8.01
CA ALA A 184 6.62 20.86 8.50
C ALA A 184 6.03 19.83 9.48
N PHE A 185 6.28 18.54 9.23
CA PHE A 185 5.74 17.42 10.00
C PHE A 185 6.85 16.48 10.48
N PRO A 186 7.75 16.94 11.35
CA PRO A 186 8.92 16.17 11.76
C PRO A 186 8.57 14.91 12.57
N THR A 187 7.40 14.90 13.23
CA THR A 187 6.97 13.79 14.09
C THR A 187 6.45 12.56 13.34
N PHE A 188 6.17 12.67 12.02
CA PHE A 188 5.57 11.60 11.22
C PHE A 188 6.61 10.77 10.47
N GLY A 189 6.80 9.52 10.89
CA GLY A 189 7.81 8.61 10.33
C GLY A 189 7.60 8.26 8.85
N THR A 190 6.35 8.22 8.39
CA THR A 190 5.99 7.91 6.98
C THR A 190 6.56 8.91 5.99
N LEU A 191 6.57 10.21 6.32
CA LEU A 191 7.16 11.25 5.48
C LEU A 191 8.69 11.12 5.40
N TRP A 192 9.34 10.79 6.52
CA TRP A 192 10.78 10.52 6.53
C TRP A 192 11.14 9.28 5.71
N GLN A 193 10.31 8.23 5.79
CA GLN A 193 10.48 7.02 4.98
C GLN A 193 10.36 7.35 3.49
N LEU A 194 9.34 8.10 3.08
CA LEU A 194 9.13 8.53 1.70
C LEU A 194 10.31 9.37 1.19
N ARG A 195 10.75 10.35 1.99
CA ARG A 195 11.93 11.18 1.67
C ARG A 195 13.18 10.33 1.50
N ALA A 196 13.43 9.37 2.40
CA ALA A 196 14.58 8.48 2.32
C ALA A 196 14.55 7.58 1.06
N GLN A 197 13.36 7.13 0.63
CA GLN A 197 13.21 6.38 -0.62
C GLN A 197 13.55 7.23 -1.85
N LEU A 198 13.05 8.47 -1.91
CA LEU A 198 13.33 9.39 -3.02
C LEU A 198 14.80 9.79 -3.08
N VAL A 199 15.41 10.09 -1.93
CA VAL A 199 16.85 10.42 -1.86
C VAL A 199 17.70 9.23 -2.29
N LEU A 200 17.33 8.00 -1.92
CA LEU A 200 18.03 6.81 -2.41
C LEU A 200 17.94 6.70 -3.93
N ARG A 201 16.74 6.89 -4.49
CA ARG A 201 16.50 6.84 -5.95
C ARG A 201 17.31 7.92 -6.67
N LEU A 202 17.35 9.13 -6.13
CA LEU A 202 18.10 10.25 -6.74
C LEU A 202 19.59 9.93 -6.75
N ALA A 203 20.13 9.49 -5.61
CA ALA A 203 21.53 9.09 -5.52
C ALA A 203 21.86 7.92 -6.46
N SER A 204 20.95 6.96 -6.66
CA SER A 204 21.19 5.86 -7.59
C SER A 204 21.20 6.32 -9.05
N VAL A 205 20.31 7.26 -9.43
CA VAL A 205 20.28 7.82 -10.80
C VAL A 205 21.55 8.61 -11.10
N GLN A 206 21.98 9.46 -10.15
CA GLN A 206 23.18 10.26 -10.28
C GLN A 206 24.44 9.40 -10.43
N GLN A 207 24.51 8.24 -9.78
CA GLN A 207 25.64 7.32 -9.94
C GLN A 207 25.74 6.71 -11.33
N VAL A 208 24.62 6.41 -11.98
CA VAL A 208 24.61 5.83 -13.33
C VAL A 208 25.03 6.87 -14.38
N GLN A 209 24.80 8.16 -14.11
CA GLN A 209 25.06 9.25 -15.06
C GLN A 209 26.51 9.77 -15.05
N VAL A 210 27.33 9.44 -14.06
CA VAL A 210 28.75 9.84 -14.05
C VAL A 210 29.54 8.88 -14.95
N PRO A 211 30.10 9.33 -16.10
CA PRO A 211 31.00 8.50 -16.88
C PRO A 211 32.21 8.18 -16.02
N THR A 212 32.54 6.90 -15.88
CA THR A 212 33.79 6.49 -15.25
C THR A 212 34.94 7.12 -16.04
N PRO A 213 35.80 7.97 -15.43
CA PRO A 213 36.93 8.51 -16.14
C PRO A 213 37.83 7.33 -16.54
N ALA A 214 38.05 7.18 -17.84
CA ALA A 214 38.91 6.17 -18.43
C ALA A 214 40.37 6.43 -18.01
N SER A 215 40.73 6.03 -16.79
CA SER A 215 42.11 5.97 -16.35
C SER A 215 42.60 4.53 -16.46
N LYS A 216 43.46 4.31 -17.46
CA LYS A 216 44.25 3.09 -17.64
C LYS A 216 45.21 2.93 -16.45
N ARG A 217 44.74 2.30 -15.35
CA ARG A 217 45.62 1.56 -14.43
C ARG A 217 44.80 0.59 -13.59
N ALA A 218 44.93 -0.70 -13.89
CA ALA A 218 44.39 -1.78 -13.06
C ALA A 218 45.06 -1.75 -11.67
N LYS A 219 44.37 -1.20 -10.66
CA LYS A 219 44.72 -1.39 -9.25
C LYS A 219 43.45 -1.25 -8.40
N LYS A 220 42.99 -2.38 -7.87
CA LYS A 220 41.87 -2.59 -6.91
C LYS A 220 40.56 -1.85 -7.24
N GLN A 221 39.54 -2.61 -7.65
CA GLN A 221 38.15 -2.16 -7.76
C GLN A 221 37.75 -1.28 -6.55
N PRO A 222 37.19 -0.08 -6.77
CA PRO A 222 36.67 0.73 -5.68
C PRO A 222 35.28 0.21 -5.31
N THR A 223 35.16 -0.43 -4.17
CA THR A 223 33.88 -0.71 -3.48
C THR A 223 33.22 0.55 -2.91
N SER A 224 33.67 1.75 -3.31
CA SER A 224 33.31 3.03 -2.67
C SER A 224 32.09 3.73 -3.28
N SER A 225 31.63 3.34 -4.47
CA SER A 225 30.47 3.98 -5.11
C SER A 225 29.16 3.55 -4.44
N SER A 226 28.86 2.26 -4.32
CA SER A 226 27.60 1.80 -3.69
C SER A 226 27.42 2.30 -2.25
N SER A 227 28.52 2.46 -1.50
CA SER A 227 28.52 3.03 -0.14
C SER A 227 27.90 4.44 -0.08
N SER A 228 28.10 5.28 -1.11
CA SER A 228 27.61 6.66 -1.09
C SER A 228 26.09 6.75 -1.26
N VAL A 229 25.46 5.86 -2.05
CA VAL A 229 24.00 5.87 -2.29
C VAL A 229 23.24 5.65 -1.00
N TYR A 230 23.64 4.62 -0.25
CA TYR A 230 22.96 4.29 1.00
C TYR A 230 23.25 5.29 2.10
N LYS A 231 24.43 5.95 2.08
CA LYS A 231 24.84 6.91 3.12
C LYS A 231 23.91 8.13 3.20
N THR A 232 23.51 8.70 2.07
CA THR A 232 22.60 9.86 2.05
C THR A 232 21.20 9.49 2.55
N ALA A 233 20.65 8.39 2.05
CA ALA A 233 19.36 7.89 2.52
C ALA A 233 19.38 7.51 4.01
N LEU A 234 20.47 6.90 4.49
CA LEU A 234 20.63 6.53 5.89
C LEU A 234 20.66 7.76 6.80
N ALA A 235 21.33 8.85 6.38
CA ALA A 235 21.35 10.10 7.14
C ALA A 235 19.94 10.69 7.31
N VAL A 236 19.10 10.64 6.28
CA VAL A 236 17.70 11.08 6.33
C VAL A 236 16.91 10.21 7.32
N VAL A 237 17.07 8.89 7.25
CA VAL A 237 16.38 7.97 8.16
C VAL A 237 16.81 8.20 9.62
N GLU A 238 18.11 8.35 9.88
CA GLU A 238 18.62 8.60 11.23
C GLU A 238 18.17 9.96 11.77
N GLN A 239 18.02 10.97 10.92
CA GLN A 239 17.41 12.24 11.31
C GLN A 239 15.95 12.04 11.70
N GLY A 240 15.16 11.35 10.87
CA GLY A 240 13.78 11.04 11.18
C GLY A 240 13.62 10.26 12.48
N LEU A 241 14.46 9.25 12.74
CA LEU A 241 14.43 8.46 13.96
C LEU A 241 14.77 9.24 15.25
N ARG A 242 15.31 10.46 15.15
CA ARG A 242 15.53 11.35 16.30
C ARG A 242 14.30 12.17 16.68
N VAL A 243 13.40 12.41 15.73
CA VAL A 243 12.28 13.36 15.88
C VAL A 243 10.91 12.74 15.70
N ALA A 244 10.81 11.64 14.96
CA ALA A 244 9.56 10.97 14.66
C ALA A 244 9.04 10.20 15.88
N THR A 245 7.75 10.38 16.17
CA THR A 245 7.02 9.72 17.27
C THR A 245 5.80 8.96 16.78
N VAL A 246 5.31 9.25 15.57
CA VAL A 246 4.13 8.65 14.95
C VAL A 246 4.54 7.83 13.74
N ASP A 247 3.91 6.67 13.53
CA ASP A 247 4.11 5.76 12.39
C ASP A 247 5.59 5.47 12.06
N THR A 248 6.35 5.05 13.07
CA THR A 248 7.81 4.87 12.94
C THR A 248 8.25 3.49 12.45
N ASP A 249 7.35 2.50 12.40
CA ASP A 249 7.69 1.11 12.07
C ASP A 249 8.37 0.97 10.70
N GLY A 250 7.78 1.58 9.67
CA GLY A 250 8.34 1.57 8.32
C GLY A 250 9.67 2.33 8.22
N LEU A 251 9.88 3.35 9.07
CA LEU A 251 11.14 4.07 9.15
C LEU A 251 12.25 3.20 9.78
N TRP A 252 11.93 2.45 10.83
CA TRP A 252 12.85 1.48 11.44
C TRP A 252 13.19 0.33 10.48
N GLN A 253 12.20 -0.22 9.77
CA GLN A 253 12.42 -1.24 8.76
C GLN A 253 13.37 -0.73 7.67
N ARG A 254 13.18 0.52 7.22
CA ARG A 254 14.06 1.15 6.23
C ARG A 254 15.48 1.35 6.76
N HIS A 255 15.62 1.77 8.01
CA HIS A 255 16.93 1.92 8.67
C HIS A 255 17.72 0.62 8.66
N VAL A 256 17.08 -0.48 9.08
CA VAL A 256 17.69 -1.82 9.10
C VAL A 256 18.09 -2.25 7.68
N GLN A 257 17.19 -2.14 6.70
CA GLN A 257 17.50 -2.51 5.31
C GLN A 257 18.71 -1.75 4.74
N LEU A 258 18.80 -0.44 4.98
CA LEU A 258 19.92 0.37 4.51
C LEU A 258 21.25 -0.05 5.18
N LEU A 259 21.24 -0.35 6.48
CA LEU A 259 22.42 -0.84 7.19
C LEU A 259 22.87 -2.23 6.71
N LEU A 260 21.94 -3.10 6.35
CA LEU A 260 22.25 -4.40 5.76
C LEU A 260 22.85 -4.24 4.35
N SER A 261 22.34 -3.27 3.58
CA SER A 261 22.78 -3.02 2.19
C SER A 261 24.18 -2.39 2.09
N GLN A 262 24.63 -1.67 3.13
CA GLN A 262 25.98 -1.07 3.14
C GLN A 262 27.11 -2.11 3.16
N GLY A 263 26.85 -3.35 3.60
CA GLY A 263 27.83 -4.43 3.64
C GLY A 263 29.03 -4.18 4.59
N GLY A 264 29.72 -5.25 4.97
CA GLY A 264 30.96 -5.19 5.75
C GLY A 264 30.88 -5.82 7.14
N THR A 265 31.94 -6.53 7.53
CA THR A 265 32.05 -7.16 8.86
C THR A 265 32.17 -6.12 9.99
N SER A 266 32.69 -4.92 9.68
CA SER A 266 32.83 -3.81 10.62
C SER A 266 31.49 -3.18 11.04
N SER A 267 30.38 -3.45 10.32
CA SER A 267 29.05 -2.90 10.63
C SER A 267 28.14 -3.85 11.41
N LEU A 268 28.56 -5.09 11.71
CA LEU A 268 27.72 -6.09 12.37
C LEU A 268 27.19 -5.61 13.73
N GLY A 269 28.03 -4.94 14.53
CA GLY A 269 27.62 -4.37 15.81
C GLY A 269 26.55 -3.27 15.67
N ARG A 270 26.67 -2.42 14.64
CA ARG A 270 25.69 -1.36 14.34
C ARG A 270 24.37 -1.97 13.85
N GLN A 271 24.43 -3.00 12.99
CA GLN A 271 23.27 -3.74 12.51
C GLN A 271 22.53 -4.42 13.68
N LYS A 272 23.25 -5.12 14.57
CA LYS A 272 22.67 -5.73 15.78
C LYS A 272 21.97 -4.70 16.65
N LYS A 273 22.62 -3.57 16.94
CA LYS A 273 22.03 -2.48 17.73
C LYS A 273 20.78 -1.90 17.06
N ALA A 274 20.78 -1.77 15.73
CA ALA A 274 19.63 -1.29 14.99
C ALA A 274 18.42 -2.23 15.12
N PHE A 275 18.62 -3.55 14.99
CA PHE A 275 17.56 -4.53 15.20
C PHE A 275 16.96 -4.45 16.61
N HIS A 276 17.79 -4.37 17.64
CA HIS A 276 17.29 -4.25 19.03
C HIS A 276 16.47 -2.96 19.24
N ARG A 277 16.95 -1.83 18.71
CA ARG A 277 16.23 -0.55 18.82
C ARG A 277 14.91 -0.59 18.07
N ALA A 278 14.90 -1.15 16.87
CA ALA A 278 13.69 -1.29 16.05
C ALA A 278 12.66 -2.21 16.74
N LEU A 279 13.07 -3.37 17.27
CA LEU A 279 12.17 -4.29 17.98
C LEU A 279 11.64 -3.70 19.29
N LYS A 280 12.42 -2.88 19.98
CA LYS A 280 11.99 -2.17 21.20
C LYS A 280 11.00 -1.04 20.90
N ALA A 281 11.10 -0.41 19.73
CA ALA A 281 10.22 0.67 19.32
C ALA A 281 8.90 0.16 18.70
N ALA A 282 8.94 -0.97 18.01
CA ALA A 282 7.77 -1.58 17.39
C ALA A 282 6.82 -2.21 18.43
N THR A 283 5.52 -2.13 18.17
CA THR A 283 4.50 -2.78 19.02
C THR A 283 4.63 -4.31 18.92
N PRO A 284 4.82 -5.03 20.03
CA PRO A 284 4.93 -6.49 20.03
C PRO A 284 3.71 -7.16 19.38
N TRP A 285 3.93 -8.33 18.76
CA TRP A 285 2.86 -9.16 18.16
C TRP A 285 2.09 -8.52 17.00
N THR A 286 2.63 -7.45 16.40
CA THR A 286 2.16 -6.94 15.11
C THR A 286 2.87 -7.62 13.95
N ALA A 287 2.27 -7.66 12.76
CA ALA A 287 2.89 -8.23 11.57
C ALA A 287 4.26 -7.58 11.23
N ALA A 288 4.39 -6.26 11.45
CA ALA A 288 5.65 -5.54 11.29
C ALA A 288 6.72 -6.02 12.28
N TRP A 289 6.33 -6.19 13.55
CA TRP A 289 7.22 -6.72 14.59
C TRP A 289 7.63 -8.17 14.31
N SER A 290 6.70 -9.03 13.92
CA SER A 290 6.97 -10.43 13.54
C SER A 290 7.95 -10.52 12.37
N THR A 291 7.75 -9.70 11.34
CA THR A 291 8.64 -9.60 10.19
C THR A 291 10.05 -9.17 10.62
N LEU A 292 10.15 -8.13 11.46
CA LEU A 292 11.43 -7.63 11.96
C LEU A 292 12.15 -8.66 12.84
N ARG A 293 11.41 -9.39 13.68
CA ARG A 293 11.92 -10.49 14.51
C ARG A 293 12.53 -11.58 13.64
N MET A 294 11.81 -12.02 12.61
CA MET A 294 12.30 -13.04 11.68
C MET A 294 13.54 -12.58 10.92
N GLN A 295 13.58 -11.34 10.46
CA GLN A 295 14.78 -10.78 9.83
C GLN A 295 15.97 -10.75 10.79
N PHE A 296 15.76 -10.41 12.06
CA PHE A 296 16.83 -10.39 13.05
C PHE A 296 17.39 -11.79 13.33
N LEU A 297 16.51 -12.79 13.42
CA LEU A 297 16.89 -14.19 13.60
C LEU A 297 17.70 -14.72 12.42
N GLN A 298 17.22 -14.51 11.19
CA GLN A 298 17.91 -14.91 9.97
C GLN A 298 19.26 -14.21 9.80
N TRP A 299 19.32 -12.91 10.11
CA TRP A 299 20.58 -12.16 10.11
C TRP A 299 21.56 -12.70 11.15
N THR A 300 21.08 -13.01 12.36
CA THR A 300 21.93 -13.56 13.44
C THR A 300 22.48 -14.93 13.05
N LEU A 301 21.63 -15.80 12.49
CA LEU A 301 22.06 -17.10 11.97
C LEU A 301 23.16 -16.95 10.90
N ARG A 302 22.96 -16.06 9.93
CA ARG A 302 23.91 -15.83 8.83
C ARG A 302 25.24 -15.24 9.29
N THR A 303 25.26 -14.42 10.35
CA THR A 303 26.43 -13.62 10.73
C THR A 303 27.14 -14.08 12.00
N GLN A 304 26.42 -14.70 12.94
CA GLN A 304 26.91 -15.14 14.25
C GLN A 304 26.75 -16.65 14.45
N GLY A 305 26.13 -17.36 13.50
CA GLY A 305 25.96 -18.81 13.55
C GLY A 305 24.78 -19.28 14.40
N VAL A 306 24.66 -20.60 14.49
CA VAL A 306 23.49 -21.29 15.05
C VAL A 306 23.35 -21.05 16.55
N GLU A 307 24.44 -21.09 17.32
CA GLU A 307 24.38 -20.91 18.78
C GLU A 307 23.85 -19.53 19.20
N ALA A 308 24.29 -18.49 18.48
CA ALA A 308 23.81 -17.13 18.70
C ALA A 308 22.32 -17.00 18.31
N ALA A 309 21.92 -17.58 17.17
CA ALA A 309 20.53 -17.64 16.75
C ALA A 309 19.67 -18.40 17.77
N ARG A 310 20.21 -19.48 18.36
CA ARG A 310 19.56 -20.30 19.38
C ARG A 310 19.25 -19.53 20.64
N THR A 311 20.26 -18.83 21.16
CA THR A 311 20.08 -17.95 22.33
C THR A 311 19.03 -16.87 22.05
N LEU A 312 19.07 -16.28 20.84
CA LEU A 312 18.14 -15.23 20.45
C LEU A 312 16.70 -15.73 20.31
N TYR A 313 16.44 -16.82 19.57
CA TYR A 313 15.06 -17.29 19.42
C TYR A 313 14.49 -17.75 20.76
N LYS A 314 15.28 -18.40 21.62
CA LYS A 314 14.82 -18.80 22.96
C LYS A 314 14.32 -17.60 23.76
N SER A 315 14.98 -16.45 23.64
CA SER A 315 14.52 -15.21 24.26
C SER A 315 13.14 -14.75 23.77
N PHE A 316 12.79 -14.99 22.49
CA PHE A 316 11.46 -14.69 21.94
C PHE A 316 10.42 -15.76 22.26
N LEU A 317 10.85 -16.98 22.60
CA LEU A 317 9.96 -18.07 23.02
C LEU A 317 9.66 -18.05 24.52
N ASN A 318 10.32 -17.17 25.29
CA ASN A 318 10.06 -16.97 26.71
C ASN A 318 8.73 -16.23 26.91
N GLY A 319 7.84 -16.80 27.72
CA GLY A 319 6.51 -16.25 28.00
C GLY A 319 5.38 -16.93 27.24
N GLN A 320 4.16 -16.41 27.40
CA GLN A 320 2.97 -16.93 26.75
C GLN A 320 2.99 -16.55 25.27
N MET A 321 2.84 -17.54 24.40
CA MET A 321 2.70 -17.35 22.95
C MET A 321 1.24 -17.51 22.57
N LEU A 322 0.76 -16.65 21.66
CA LEU A 322 -0.58 -16.77 21.10
C LEU A 322 -0.55 -17.63 19.83
N PRO A 323 -1.56 -18.50 19.60
CA PRO A 323 -1.66 -19.32 18.40
C PRO A 323 -2.04 -18.45 17.19
N GLN A 324 -1.04 -17.80 16.61
CA GLN A 324 -1.14 -16.96 15.42
C GLN A 324 -0.25 -17.53 14.30
N ALA A 325 -0.58 -17.24 13.05
CA ALA A 325 0.22 -17.68 11.89
C ALA A 325 1.71 -17.29 12.00
N ASP A 326 2.00 -16.09 12.52
CA ASP A 326 3.37 -15.61 12.75
C ASP A 326 4.12 -16.41 13.85
N THR A 327 3.40 -16.92 14.84
CA THR A 327 3.95 -17.79 15.89
C THR A 327 4.29 -19.15 15.31
N LEU A 328 3.40 -19.72 14.50
CA LEU A 328 3.66 -20.98 13.80
C LEU A 328 4.87 -20.86 12.87
N ALA A 329 4.95 -19.77 12.09
CA ALA A 329 6.09 -19.50 11.21
C ALA A 329 7.42 -19.39 11.97
N LEU A 330 7.42 -18.75 13.15
CA LEU A 330 8.62 -18.72 14.01
C LEU A 330 9.01 -20.12 14.48
N LEU A 331 8.06 -20.89 15.00
CA LEU A 331 8.36 -22.22 15.54
C LEU A 331 8.85 -23.18 14.45
N ARG A 332 8.21 -23.20 13.28
CA ARG A 332 8.68 -23.95 12.11
C ARG A 332 10.09 -23.56 11.70
N TRP A 333 10.40 -22.25 11.69
CA TRP A 333 11.76 -21.80 11.40
C TRP A 333 12.77 -22.29 12.44
N CYS A 334 12.43 -22.23 13.74
CA CYS A 334 13.29 -22.77 14.80
C CYS A 334 13.52 -24.28 14.63
N VAL A 335 12.47 -25.05 14.31
CA VAL A 335 12.60 -26.49 14.05
C VAL A 335 13.53 -26.72 12.86
N LEU A 336 13.35 -26.00 11.76
CA LEU A 336 14.21 -26.12 10.58
C LEU A 336 15.69 -25.87 10.92
N VAL A 337 15.98 -24.82 11.69
CA VAL A 337 17.36 -24.48 12.09
C VAL A 337 17.99 -25.58 12.94
N GLU A 338 17.25 -26.13 13.91
CA GLU A 338 17.74 -27.21 14.77
C GLU A 338 17.81 -28.56 14.04
N ALA A 339 16.88 -28.82 13.11
CA ALA A 339 16.87 -30.01 12.28
C ALA A 339 18.03 -30.02 11.26
N ALA A 340 18.47 -28.85 10.79
CA ALA A 340 19.63 -28.75 9.89
C ALA A 340 20.98 -29.02 10.59
N GLN A 341 21.01 -29.15 11.92
CA GLN A 341 22.23 -29.49 12.66
C GLN A 341 22.57 -30.98 12.52
N GLU A 342 23.83 -31.33 12.81
CA GLU A 342 24.26 -32.72 12.89
C GLU A 342 23.36 -33.52 13.84
N VAL A 343 23.03 -34.75 13.43
CA VAL A 343 22.13 -35.64 14.14
C VAL A 343 22.79 -36.10 15.44
N THR A 344 22.58 -35.31 16.48
CA THR A 344 23.01 -35.60 17.84
C THR A 344 21.79 -35.80 18.74
N PRO A 345 21.90 -36.56 19.83
CA PRO A 345 20.81 -36.70 20.80
C PRO A 345 20.33 -35.34 21.34
N ALA A 346 21.24 -34.39 21.52
CA ALA A 346 20.92 -33.04 21.97
C ALA A 346 20.12 -32.24 20.91
N ALA A 347 20.49 -32.31 19.63
CA ALA A 347 19.74 -31.67 18.55
C ALA A 347 18.34 -32.29 18.39
N ASN A 348 18.24 -33.63 18.48
CA ASN A 348 16.95 -34.32 18.46
C ASN A 348 16.05 -33.89 19.63
N ALA A 349 16.60 -33.76 20.84
CA ALA A 349 15.86 -33.29 22.00
C ALA A 349 15.38 -31.83 21.82
N ALA A 350 16.20 -30.97 21.20
CA ALA A 350 15.82 -29.59 20.91
C ALA A 350 14.69 -29.50 19.89
N VAL A 351 14.77 -30.26 18.79
CA VAL A 351 13.69 -30.34 17.79
C VAL A 351 12.41 -30.89 18.40
N LYS A 352 12.51 -31.97 19.19
CA LYS A 352 11.37 -32.54 19.93
C LYS A 352 10.69 -31.47 20.79
N GLY A 353 11.44 -30.74 21.61
CA GLY A 353 10.88 -29.69 22.46
C GLY A 353 10.18 -28.57 21.67
N LEU A 354 10.70 -28.23 20.48
CA LEU A 354 10.06 -27.25 19.60
C LEU A 354 8.79 -27.78 18.94
N MET A 355 8.81 -29.04 18.46
CA MET A 355 7.65 -29.69 17.84
C MET A 355 6.52 -29.94 18.83
N GLU A 356 6.82 -30.36 20.07
CA GLU A 356 5.80 -30.44 21.14
C GLU A 356 5.18 -29.05 21.39
N LYS A 357 5.98 -27.97 21.37
CA LYS A 357 5.44 -26.60 21.51
C LYS A 357 4.54 -26.18 20.32
N VAL A 358 4.83 -26.66 19.11
CA VAL A 358 3.94 -26.45 17.94
C VAL A 358 2.62 -27.18 18.17
N VAL A 359 2.68 -28.46 18.56
CA VAL A 359 1.51 -29.28 18.84
C VAL A 359 0.67 -28.71 20.00
N ASP A 360 1.30 -28.22 21.05
CA ASP A 360 0.61 -27.62 22.20
C ASP A 360 -0.24 -26.40 21.81
N LEU A 361 0.24 -25.62 20.82
CA LEU A 361 -0.43 -24.40 20.38
C LEU A 361 -1.40 -24.60 19.21
N PHE A 362 -1.09 -25.52 18.29
CA PHE A 362 -1.80 -25.67 17.01
C PHE A 362 -2.37 -27.07 16.77
N GLY A 363 -1.97 -28.06 17.55
CA GLY A 363 -2.29 -29.46 17.31
C GLY A 363 -3.77 -29.82 17.46
N GLN A 364 -4.63 -28.93 17.96
CA GLN A 364 -6.09 -29.14 17.97
C GLN A 364 -6.79 -28.61 16.72
N THR A 365 -6.15 -27.67 16.01
CA THR A 365 -6.76 -26.91 14.90
C THR A 365 -6.13 -27.22 13.55
N ASP A 366 -4.85 -27.57 13.55
CA ASP A 366 -4.06 -27.81 12.35
C ASP A 366 -3.55 -29.25 12.42
N GLU A 367 -3.92 -30.05 11.43
CA GLU A 367 -3.49 -31.44 11.32
C GLU A 367 -2.08 -31.54 10.72
N ASP A 368 -1.70 -30.56 9.88
CA ASP A 368 -0.43 -30.57 9.15
C ASP A 368 0.77 -30.54 10.12
N VAL A 369 0.61 -29.91 11.29
CA VAL A 369 1.67 -29.90 12.31
C VAL A 369 1.99 -31.29 12.86
N TRP A 370 1.00 -32.19 12.90
CA TRP A 370 1.22 -33.58 13.30
C TRP A 370 1.87 -34.38 12.19
N VAL A 371 1.45 -34.17 10.94
CA VAL A 371 2.04 -34.78 9.74
C VAL A 371 3.53 -34.43 9.66
N GLU A 372 3.88 -33.15 9.78
CA GLU A 372 5.26 -32.66 9.82
C GLU A 372 6.07 -33.33 10.94
N TYR A 373 5.47 -33.49 12.12
CA TYR A 373 6.15 -34.07 13.27
C TYR A 373 6.41 -35.59 13.10
N VAL A 374 5.47 -36.34 12.54
CA VAL A 374 5.64 -37.76 12.22
C VAL A 374 6.70 -37.94 11.12
N GLN A 375 6.64 -37.13 10.06
CA GLN A 375 7.60 -37.17 8.95
C GLN A 375 9.03 -36.91 9.43
N PHE A 376 9.23 -35.93 10.31
CA PHE A 376 10.53 -35.63 10.89
C PHE A 376 11.21 -36.85 11.53
N TYR A 377 10.48 -37.64 12.33
CA TYR A 377 11.04 -38.83 12.96
C TYR A 377 11.32 -39.95 11.94
N ARG A 378 10.46 -40.11 10.94
CA ARG A 378 10.63 -41.12 9.89
C ARG A 378 11.87 -40.88 9.03
N GLU A 379 12.08 -39.64 8.60
CA GLU A 379 13.27 -39.24 7.82
C GLU A 379 14.58 -39.50 8.57
N ARG A 380 14.53 -39.57 9.91
CA ARG A 380 15.68 -39.88 10.78
C ARG A 380 15.77 -41.35 11.21
N GLY A 381 14.88 -42.22 10.72
CA GLY A 381 14.82 -43.64 11.11
C GLY A 381 14.34 -43.88 12.55
N LEU A 382 13.73 -42.88 13.20
CA LEU A 382 13.20 -42.95 14.56
C LEU A 382 11.76 -43.47 14.54
N HIS A 383 11.58 -44.70 14.05
CA HIS A 383 10.24 -45.27 13.78
C HIS A 383 9.37 -45.44 15.03
N LYS A 384 9.97 -45.69 16.19
CA LYS A 384 9.23 -45.84 17.44
C LYS A 384 8.58 -44.52 17.84
N GLU A 385 9.37 -43.44 17.85
CA GLU A 385 8.92 -42.09 18.14
C GLU A 385 7.90 -41.60 17.11
N ALA A 386 8.12 -41.91 15.82
CA ALA A 386 7.16 -41.61 14.77
C ALA A 386 5.79 -42.27 15.02
N ASN A 387 5.77 -43.55 15.40
CA ASN A 387 4.54 -44.27 15.72
C ASN A 387 3.85 -43.71 16.96
N ASP A 388 4.61 -43.37 18.01
CA ASP A 388 4.05 -42.75 19.22
C ASP A 388 3.36 -41.41 18.91
N VAL A 389 3.98 -40.57 18.08
CA VAL A 389 3.38 -39.29 17.64
C VAL A 389 2.17 -39.52 16.75
N HIS A 390 2.24 -40.48 15.82
CA HIS A 390 1.14 -40.82 14.93
C HIS A 390 -0.11 -41.28 15.73
N TRP A 391 0.06 -42.13 16.75
CA TRP A 391 -1.06 -42.56 17.61
C TRP A 391 -1.64 -41.44 18.45
N ARG A 392 -0.84 -40.42 18.82
CA ARG A 392 -1.38 -39.21 19.45
C ARG A 392 -2.20 -38.40 18.44
N ALA A 393 -1.67 -38.23 17.23
CA ALA A 393 -2.34 -37.47 16.17
C ALA A 393 -3.69 -38.07 15.79
N THR A 394 -3.79 -39.40 15.63
CA THR A 394 -5.06 -40.08 15.28
C THR A 394 -6.11 -40.02 16.39
N ARG A 395 -5.72 -39.79 17.65
CA ARG A 395 -6.68 -39.51 18.73
C ARG A 395 -7.27 -38.12 18.64
N VAL A 396 -6.50 -37.14 18.15
CA VAL A 396 -6.97 -35.76 17.95
C VAL A 396 -7.75 -35.63 16.65
N PHE A 397 -7.32 -36.31 15.60
CA PHE A 397 -7.94 -36.33 14.27
C PHE A 397 -8.26 -37.77 13.80
N PRO A 398 -9.32 -38.42 14.34
CA PRO A 398 -9.64 -39.82 14.00
C PRO A 398 -10.04 -40.05 12.54
N SER A 399 -10.59 -39.03 11.88
CA SER A 399 -11.09 -39.11 10.51
C SER A 399 -10.11 -38.56 9.47
N SER A 400 -8.87 -38.27 9.86
CA SER A 400 -7.85 -37.77 8.96
C SER A 400 -7.44 -38.83 7.92
N THR A 401 -7.49 -38.45 6.65
CA THR A 401 -6.96 -39.26 5.55
C THR A 401 -5.44 -39.13 5.43
N ALA A 402 -4.86 -37.95 5.70
CA ALA A 402 -3.41 -37.75 5.59
C ALA A 402 -2.65 -38.59 6.64
N LEU A 403 -3.11 -38.62 7.89
CA LEU A 403 -2.54 -39.48 8.92
C LEU A 403 -2.72 -40.97 8.58
N ALA A 404 -3.88 -41.38 8.06
CA ALA A 404 -4.09 -42.76 7.62
C ALA A 404 -3.09 -43.19 6.52
N THR A 405 -2.86 -42.35 5.51
CA THR A 405 -1.88 -42.64 4.45
C THR A 405 -0.44 -42.72 4.97
N LEU A 406 -0.09 -41.95 6.02
CA LEU A 406 1.22 -42.10 6.65
C LEU A 406 1.39 -43.51 7.22
N GLN A 407 0.36 -44.08 7.86
CA GLN A 407 0.47 -45.43 8.44
C GLN A 407 0.79 -46.52 7.40
N GLU A 408 0.25 -46.39 6.19
CA GLU A 408 0.42 -47.36 5.10
C GLU A 408 1.82 -47.37 4.47
N LEU A 409 2.60 -46.31 4.68
CA LEU A 409 3.97 -46.16 4.16
C LEU A 409 5.06 -46.76 5.09
N ASN A 410 4.67 -47.55 6.10
CA ASN A 410 5.59 -48.23 7.03
C ASN A 410 6.09 -49.57 6.50
#